data_AF-A0AAV8GCM5-F1
#
_entry.id   AF-A0AAV8GCM5-F1
#
_cell.length_a   1.000
_cell.length_b   1.000
_cell.length_c   1.000
_cell.angle_alpha   90.00
_cell.angle_beta   90.00
_cell.angle_gamma   90.00
#
_symmetry.space_group_name_H-M   'P 1'
#
loop_
_entity.id
_entity.type
_entity.pdbx_description
1 polymer ?
#
loop_
_entity_poly.entity_id
_entity_poly.type
_entity_poly.pdbx_seq_one_letter_code
_entity_poly.pdbx_strand_id
1 'polypeptide(L)'
;MPVKWLMHFQPNQGTTLTSQVMAEACAVAESFPGVSRDGRWRSSMTFYRAVPRDQSLPAPSDLPRDLIGIALHDLPNEYLFVMRSQRLILRAHSSVQTVMDNL
;
A
#
# COMPACT_ATOMS: atom_id res chain seq x y z
N MET A 1 12.73 -8.62 -14.44
CA MET A 1 11.80 -8.62 -13.29
C MET A 1 10.38 -8.73 -13.85
N PRO A 2 9.54 -9.65 -13.36
CA PRO A 2 8.16 -9.74 -13.83
C PRO A 2 7.38 -8.47 -13.42
N VAL A 3 6.56 -7.96 -14.33
CA VAL A 3 5.67 -6.81 -14.06
C VAL A 3 4.45 -7.31 -13.28
N LYS A 4 4.12 -6.65 -12.17
CA LYS A 4 2.89 -6.92 -11.40
C LYS A 4 1.89 -5.80 -11.64
N TRP A 5 0.64 -6.17 -11.86
CA TRP A 5 -0.47 -5.24 -12.06
C TRP A 5 -1.31 -5.14 -10.79
N LEU A 6 -1.61 -3.92 -10.34
CA LEU A 6 -2.54 -3.64 -9.25
C LEU A 6 -3.78 -2.96 -9.85
N MET A 7 -4.94 -3.55 -9.65
CA MET A 7 -6.23 -2.96 -10.04
C MET A 7 -6.95 -2.45 -8.80
N HIS A 8 -7.36 -1.19 -8.83
CA HIS A 8 -8.15 -0.57 -7.79
C HIS A 8 -9.56 -0.30 -8.32
N PHE A 9 -10.56 -0.92 -7.72
CA PHE A 9 -11.96 -0.67 -8.00
C PHE A 9 -12.55 0.18 -6.87
N GLN A 10 -13.02 1.38 -7.22
CA GLN A 10 -13.70 2.28 -6.29
C GLN A 10 -15.18 2.38 -6.70
N PRO A 11 -16.10 1.74 -5.96
CA PRO A 11 -17.50 1.79 -6.30
C PRO A 11 -18.09 3.18 -6.00
N ASN A 12 -19.20 3.51 -6.67
CA ASN A 12 -19.90 4.78 -6.45
C ASN A 12 -20.44 4.87 -5.02
N GLN A 13 -20.60 6.10 -4.51
CA GLN A 13 -21.19 6.33 -3.19
C GLN A 13 -22.53 5.59 -3.06
N GLY A 14 -22.75 4.92 -1.92
CA GLY A 14 -23.94 4.11 -1.65
C GLY A 14 -23.88 2.67 -2.18
N THR A 15 -22.84 2.29 -2.93
CA THR A 15 -22.64 0.90 -3.35
C THR A 15 -21.85 0.14 -2.30
N THR A 16 -22.45 -0.89 -1.69
CA THR A 16 -21.77 -1.75 -0.72
C THR A 16 -21.00 -2.84 -1.45
N LEU A 17 -19.69 -2.95 -1.18
CA LEU A 17 -18.90 -4.08 -1.64
C LEU A 17 -19.26 -5.31 -0.80
N THR A 18 -20.07 -6.21 -1.36
CA THR A 18 -20.42 -7.47 -0.70
C THR A 18 -19.40 -8.55 -1.05
N SER A 19 -19.34 -9.61 -0.22
CA SER A 19 -18.54 -10.80 -0.53
C SER A 19 -18.92 -11.42 -1.87
N GLN A 20 -20.20 -11.31 -2.27
CA GLN A 20 -20.69 -11.81 -3.55
C GLN A 20 -20.12 -11.04 -4.74
N VAL A 21 -20.16 -9.70 -4.72
CA VAL A 21 -19.61 -8.86 -5.80
C VAL A 21 -18.11 -9.12 -5.97
N MET A 22 -17.38 -9.29 -4.85
CA MET A 22 -15.96 -9.65 -4.89
C MET A 22 -15.75 -11.06 -5.50
N ALA A 23 -16.59 -12.04 -5.15
CA ALA A 23 -16.49 -13.39 -5.69
C ALA A 23 -16.74 -13.43 -7.21
N GLU A 24 -17.73 -12.67 -7.70
CA GLU A 24 -18.01 -12.54 -9.13
C GLU A 24 -16.83 -11.90 -9.89
N ALA A 25 -16.25 -10.82 -9.35
CA ALA A 25 -15.07 -10.18 -9.93
C ALA A 25 -13.86 -11.14 -9.98
N CYS A 26 -13.63 -11.92 -8.92
CA CYS A 26 -12.59 -12.95 -8.89
C CYS A 26 -12.86 -14.05 -9.92
N ALA A 27 -14.10 -14.51 -10.08
CA ALA A 27 -14.45 -15.55 -11.06
C ALA A 27 -14.19 -15.09 -12.50
N VAL A 28 -14.44 -13.81 -12.82
CA VAL A 28 -14.09 -13.23 -14.13
C VAL A 28 -12.56 -13.23 -14.31
N ALA A 29 -11.80 -12.82 -13.29
CA ALA A 29 -10.33 -12.82 -13.35
C ALA A 29 -9.75 -14.25 -13.52
N GLU A 30 -10.35 -15.24 -12.87
CA GLU A 30 -9.95 -16.65 -12.96
C GLU A 30 -10.33 -17.30 -14.30
N SER A 31 -11.25 -16.72 -15.07
CA SER A 31 -11.60 -17.21 -16.41
C SER A 31 -10.50 -16.97 -17.47
N PHE A 32 -9.52 -16.11 -17.18
CA PHE A 32 -8.41 -15.84 -18.10
C PHE A 32 -7.40 -17.00 -18.09
N PRO A 33 -6.94 -17.47 -19.27
CA PRO A 33 -5.96 -18.54 -19.35
C PRO A 33 -4.68 -18.22 -18.57
N GLY A 34 -4.25 -19.14 -17.71
CA GLY A 34 -3.00 -19.00 -16.93
C GLY A 34 -3.14 -18.24 -15.62
N VAL A 35 -4.36 -17.82 -15.23
CA VAL A 35 -4.62 -17.25 -13.90
C VAL A 35 -4.93 -18.40 -12.92
N SER A 36 -4.02 -18.65 -11.98
CA SER A 36 -4.26 -19.54 -10.83
C SER A 36 -4.41 -18.71 -9.56
N ARG A 37 -5.39 -19.06 -8.72
CA ARG A 37 -5.53 -18.44 -7.41
C ARG A 37 -4.40 -18.90 -6.50
N ASP A 38 -3.41 -18.04 -6.28
CA ASP A 38 -2.36 -18.25 -5.30
C ASP A 38 -2.83 -17.83 -3.91
N GLY A 39 -3.15 -18.84 -3.09
CA GLY A 39 -3.26 -18.77 -1.64
C GLY A 39 -4.02 -17.59 -1.04
N ARG A 40 -3.78 -17.34 0.24
CA ARG A 40 -4.15 -16.08 0.89
C ARG A 40 -2.91 -15.20 0.87
N TRP A 41 -3.03 -14.00 0.31
CA TRP A 41 -2.00 -12.98 0.40
C TRP A 41 -2.54 -11.78 1.20
N ARG A 42 -1.65 -11.10 1.90
CA ARG A 42 -1.98 -9.87 2.63
C ARG A 42 -0.82 -8.90 2.51
N SER A 43 -1.06 -7.80 1.80
CA SER A 43 -0.17 -6.63 1.78
C SER A 43 -0.86 -5.49 2.50
N SER A 44 -0.08 -4.59 3.10
CA SER A 44 -0.61 -3.42 3.81
C SER A 44 -0.02 -2.13 3.25
N MET A 45 -0.87 -1.12 3.13
CA MET A 45 -0.50 0.24 2.78
C MET A 45 -0.90 1.16 3.93
N THR A 46 0.06 1.94 4.43
CA THR A 46 -0.11 2.83 5.59
C THR A 46 0.19 4.26 5.17
N PHE A 47 -0.71 5.18 5.48
CA PHE A 47 -0.49 6.61 5.27
C PHE A 47 0.11 7.23 6.53
N TYR A 48 1.30 7.81 6.40
CA TYR A 48 1.99 8.49 7.48
C TYR A 48 1.81 10.00 7.36
N ARG A 49 1.44 10.62 8.47
CA ARG A 49 1.43 12.07 8.62
C ARG A 49 2.64 12.47 9.46
N ALA A 50 3.52 13.29 8.89
CA ALA A 50 4.63 13.84 9.63
C ALA A 50 4.11 14.79 10.72
N VAL A 51 4.58 14.59 11.95
CA VAL A 51 4.27 15.43 13.11
C VAL A 51 5.56 16.13 13.53
N PRO A 52 5.67 17.45 13.38
CA PRO A 52 6.85 18.18 13.84
C PRO A 52 6.93 18.15 15.37
N ARG A 53 8.16 18.11 15.92
CA ARG A 53 8.37 18.11 17.38
C ARG A 53 7.84 19.39 18.04
N ASP A 54 8.01 20.52 17.37
CA ASP A 54 7.50 21.81 17.82
C ASP A 54 6.33 22.23 16.93
N GLN A 55 5.13 22.22 17.51
CA GLN A 55 3.89 22.58 16.83
C GLN A 55 3.61 24.09 16.87
N SER A 56 4.42 24.87 17.59
CA SER A 56 4.30 26.33 17.66
C SER A 56 4.90 27.03 16.44
N LEU A 57 5.83 26.35 15.76
CA LEU A 57 6.42 26.83 14.51
C LEU A 57 5.53 26.45 13.32
N PRO A 58 5.39 27.33 12.32
CA PRO A 58 4.74 26.98 11.07
C PRO A 58 5.40 25.72 10.51
N ALA A 59 4.60 24.69 10.24
CA ALA A 59 5.12 23.48 9.61
C ALA A 59 5.85 23.87 8.32
N PRO A 60 7.08 23.38 8.08
CA PRO A 60 7.79 23.66 6.85
C PRO A 60 6.87 23.35 5.65
N SER A 61 6.78 24.25 4.67
CA SER A 61 5.97 24.02 3.46
C SER A 61 6.34 22.72 2.75
N ASP A 62 7.57 22.25 2.98
CA ASP A 62 8.21 21.14 2.31
C ASP A 62 8.02 19.80 3.05
N LEU A 63 7.28 19.78 4.16
CA LEU A 63 7.00 18.55 4.90
C LEU A 63 6.20 17.58 4.01
N PRO A 64 6.68 16.36 3.75
CA PRO A 64 5.99 15.42 2.88
C PRO A 64 4.63 15.05 3.50
N ARG A 65 3.55 15.45 2.83
CA ARG A 65 2.16 15.17 3.25
C ARG A 65 1.68 13.79 2.84
N ASP A 66 2.37 13.19 1.86
CA ASP A 66 1.98 11.94 1.22
C ASP A 66 3.07 10.89 1.39
N LEU A 67 3.51 10.65 2.63
CA LEU A 67 4.39 9.53 2.94
C LEU A 67 3.53 8.27 3.08
N ILE A 68 3.77 7.31 2.19
CA ILE A 68 3.05 6.04 2.16
C ILE A 68 4.06 4.95 2.47
N GLY A 69 3.76 4.08 3.43
CA GLY A 69 4.53 2.86 3.64
C GLY A 69 3.78 1.64 3.12
N ILE A 70 4.51 0.71 2.51
CA ILE A 70 3.95 -0.48 1.87
C ILE A 70 4.74 -1.70 2.36
N ALA A 71 4.03 -2.65 2.97
CA ALA A 71 4.54 -4.00 3.22
C ALA A 71 3.88 -4.96 2.23
N LEU A 72 4.69 -5.66 1.45
CA LEU A 72 4.22 -6.61 0.45
C LEU A 72 4.36 -8.03 0.99
N HIS A 73 3.33 -8.85 0.82
CA HIS A 73 3.34 -10.26 1.21
C HIS A 73 4.56 -11.02 0.67
N ASP A 74 4.95 -10.74 -0.58
CA ASP A 74 6.04 -11.44 -1.26
C ASP A 74 7.43 -10.97 -0.82
N LEU A 75 7.51 -9.88 -0.06
CA LEU A 75 8.74 -9.28 0.45
C LEU A 75 8.61 -9.07 1.97
N PRO A 76 8.50 -10.14 2.77
CA PRO A 76 8.17 -10.04 4.20
C PRO A 76 9.24 -9.31 5.03
N ASN A 77 10.48 -9.28 4.56
CA ASN A 77 11.61 -8.65 5.23
C ASN A 77 11.92 -7.26 4.67
N GLU A 78 10.97 -6.63 3.97
CA GLU A 78 11.18 -5.33 3.37
C GLU A 78 10.00 -4.41 3.57
N TYR A 79 10.33 -3.11 3.63
CA TYR A 79 9.35 -2.06 3.75
C TYR A 79 9.65 -0.95 2.75
N LEU A 80 8.65 -0.57 1.97
CA LEU A 80 8.78 0.47 0.95
C LEU A 80 8.16 1.75 1.46
N PHE A 81 8.93 2.84 1.46
CA PHE A 81 8.44 4.19 1.68
C PHE A 81 8.31 4.91 0.35
N VAL A 82 7.15 5.49 0.09
CA VAL A 82 6.85 6.25 -1.11
C VAL A 82 6.53 7.68 -0.71
N MET A 83 7.31 8.61 -1.23
CA MET A 83 7.06 10.05 -1.13
C MET A 83 6.55 10.54 -2.48
N ARG A 84 5.22 10.61 -2.61
CA ARG A 84 4.55 10.84 -3.90
C ARG A 84 4.92 12.18 -4.53
N SER A 85 4.93 13.26 -3.75
CA SER A 85 5.29 14.61 -4.21
C SER A 85 6.71 14.69 -4.77
N GLN A 86 7.64 13.93 -4.20
CA GLN A 86 9.06 13.90 -4.59
C GLN A 86 9.37 12.77 -5.57
N ARG A 87 8.38 11.96 -5.97
CA ARG A 87 8.54 10.75 -6.81
C ARG A 87 9.65 9.83 -6.30
N LEU A 88 9.81 9.75 -4.99
CA LEU A 88 10.90 9.02 -4.36
C LEU A 88 10.36 7.73 -3.74
N ILE A 89 11.08 6.63 -3.98
CA ILE A 89 10.83 5.33 -3.36
C ILE A 89 12.09 4.93 -2.59
N LEU A 90 11.93 4.72 -1.28
CA LEU A 90 12.94 4.22 -0.38
C LEU A 90 12.59 2.78 0.00
N ARG A 91 13.56 1.88 -0.10
CA ARG A 91 13.41 0.49 0.30
C ARG A 91 14.23 0.25 1.56
N ALA A 92 13.57 -0.09 2.65
CA ALA A 92 14.21 -0.59 3.85
C ALA A 92 14.31 -2.12 3.74
N HIS A 93 15.51 -2.66 3.91
CA HIS A 93 15.76 -4.10 3.99
C HIS A 93 15.48 -4.62 5.41
N SER A 94 14.32 -4.26 5.94
CA SER A 94 13.86 -4.68 7.26
C SER A 94 12.34 -4.74 7.29
N SER A 95 11.79 -5.52 8.23
CA SER A 95 10.35 -5.65 8.42
C SER A 95 9.73 -4.33 8.90
N VAL A 96 8.43 -4.13 8.67
CA VAL A 96 7.71 -2.95 9.18
C VAL A 96 7.85 -2.79 10.69
N GLN A 97 7.81 -3.90 11.44
CA GLN A 97 7.92 -3.87 12.90
C GLN A 97 9.27 -3.29 13.32
N THR A 98 10.35 -3.84 12.79
CA THR A 98 11.71 -3.38 13.09
C THR A 98 11.93 -1.93 12.69
N VAL A 99 11.39 -1.49 11.55
CA VAL A 99 11.50 -0.09 11.12
C VAL A 99 10.77 0.83 12.10
N MET A 100 9.54 0.50 12.47
CA MET A 100 8.73 1.32 13.37
C MET A 100 9.29 1.37 14.79
N ASP A 101 9.91 0.29 15.28
CA ASP A 101 10.53 0.25 16.62
C ASP A 101 11.76 1.19 16.74
N ASN A 102 12.32 1.66 15.63
CA ASN A 102 13.51 2.52 15.59
C ASN A 102 13.20 3.98 15.17
N LEU A 103 11.93 4.33 14.93
CA LEU A 103 11.48 5.68 14.53
C LEU A 103 10.85 6.42 15.72
#